data_AF-A0A7J6NIM7-F1
#
_entry.id   AF-A0A7J6NIM7-F1
#
_cell.length_a   1.000
_cell.length_b   1.000
_cell.length_c   1.000
_cell.angle_alpha   90.00
_cell.angle_beta   90.00
_cell.angle_gamma   90.00
#
_symmetry.space_group_name_H-M   'P 1'
#
loop_
_entity.id
_entity.type
_entity.pdbx_description
1 polymer ?
#
loop_
_entity_poly.entity_id
_entity_poly.type
_entity_poly.pdbx_seq_one_letter_code
_entity_poly.pdbx_strand_id
1 'polypeptide(L)'
;MPLCLALLLGFLAVRTGCSYEPPLVTWTNLSPEEDATIYVNSMPIGNGGLAANVFVDSKNEREPIMGLLISDQRAWNEAGELMKVGKVTFSISPSPWTSGASTPFKQVLNASTGTVLIDIGDPPTRIVAYVDANHDILVVNISSPTKVSVTATAELLRPSPSKKKPDFDCVTYDISADFYVSNANDGVIGWVHWNNGTNFVSQTLKQLNLISAASSFKDRLKDRSTVAIWRFSEPVSGESEGVVRTKAPVNTFTSFISVVTREEGSVSEAIADAEALLNTYVVASAWERHVAWWRGFWSKSWINISGPNAPLVSEKYTLQRYIQATQTRRPLPLKFNGMLFTAQREHPDFRQWGGLNWWQNVRLPYYNMLVAGDFSMQQTLFESYMNTLTGAVAKTTLYYPNMKGPVAFWDEYVHPLIGTTHPQSYGCGRAGGSDPPIWYAEDRWNHYNLQGALDLSLLMLDHYAWTKDIEVMKANLPLMDAVVNFFSQWRTHRDSRGKMVLFPTQSIETWQCPGYEDMVAGTNCSMNDQPTISGLWAVVTRLVKLPSDITQPEQRARWKKLLSILPTVPTTKSKNGGTKLAPCE
;
A
#
# COMPACT_ATOMS: atom_id res chain seq x y z
N MET A 1 -29.30 27.02 -5.58
CA MET A 1 -28.46 28.23 -5.82
C MET A 1 -28.38 29.04 -4.52
N PRO A 2 -27.50 28.66 -3.57
CA PRO A 2 -26.21 29.36 -3.44
C PRO A 2 -25.00 28.45 -3.10
N LEU A 3 -25.17 27.11 -3.02
CA LEU A 3 -24.11 26.20 -2.54
C LEU A 3 -22.87 26.07 -3.45
N CYS A 4 -23.00 26.23 -4.78
CA CYS A 4 -21.85 26.10 -5.69
C CYS A 4 -20.89 27.31 -5.65
N LEU A 5 -21.35 28.49 -5.24
CA LEU A 5 -20.48 29.67 -5.16
C LEU A 5 -19.51 29.59 -3.97
N ALA A 6 -19.89 28.89 -2.89
CA ALA A 6 -19.07 28.72 -1.70
C ALA A 6 -17.82 27.85 -1.93
N LEU A 7 -17.91 26.86 -2.83
CA LEU A 7 -16.74 26.04 -3.24
C LEU A 7 -15.76 26.84 -4.12
N LEU A 8 -16.25 27.77 -4.93
CA LEU A 8 -15.41 28.61 -5.80
C LEU A 8 -14.76 29.79 -5.06
N LEU A 9 -15.42 30.36 -4.06
CA LEU A 9 -14.89 31.48 -3.25
C LEU A 9 -13.92 31.03 -2.14
N GLY A 10 -13.93 29.74 -1.75
CA GLY A 10 -13.03 29.18 -0.72
C GLY A 10 -11.57 29.01 -1.16
N PHE A 11 -11.23 29.25 -2.43
CA PHE A 11 -9.86 29.16 -2.94
C PHE A 11 -9.02 30.44 -2.73
N LEU A 12 -9.59 31.49 -2.13
CA LEU A 12 -8.89 32.75 -1.86
C LEU A 12 -8.52 32.89 -0.38
N ALA A 13 -7.24 32.60 -0.11
CA ALA A 13 -6.38 33.12 0.94
C ALA A 13 -6.98 33.32 2.35
N VAL A 14 -6.93 32.28 3.18
CA VAL A 14 -6.76 32.45 4.64
C VAL A 14 -5.26 32.47 4.92
N ARG A 15 -4.65 33.67 4.92
CA ARG A 15 -3.27 33.88 5.40
C ARG A 15 -3.30 34.22 6.88
N THR A 16 -3.03 33.24 7.74
CA THR A 16 -2.56 33.46 9.11
C THR A 16 -1.55 32.39 9.51
N GLY A 17 -0.31 32.81 9.79
CA GLY A 17 0.73 32.06 10.52
C GLY A 17 1.41 30.93 9.74
N CYS A 18 2.59 31.19 9.15
CA CYS A 18 3.56 30.23 8.59
C CYS A 18 3.03 28.83 8.26
N SER A 19 2.09 28.72 7.32
CA SER A 19 1.82 27.44 6.66
C SER A 19 2.81 27.30 5.51
N TYR A 20 3.70 26.32 5.60
CA TYR A 20 4.43 25.86 4.42
C TYR A 20 3.41 25.61 3.30
N GLU A 21 3.64 26.22 2.15
CA GLU A 21 2.89 25.95 0.92
C GLU A 21 3.76 25.03 0.05
N PRO A 22 3.41 23.74 -0.04
CA PRO A 22 4.02 22.82 -0.98
C PRO A 22 4.12 23.41 -2.39
N PRO A 23 5.25 23.26 -3.09
CA PRO A 23 5.34 23.66 -4.50
C PRO A 23 4.28 22.93 -5.33
N LEU A 24 3.70 23.66 -6.28
CA LEU A 24 2.74 23.11 -7.24
C LEU A 24 3.49 22.38 -8.37
N VAL A 25 3.03 21.19 -8.75
CA VAL A 25 3.47 20.55 -10.00
C VAL A 25 2.49 20.95 -11.09
N THR A 26 2.97 21.69 -12.09
CA THR A 26 2.14 22.25 -13.16
C THR A 26 2.59 21.74 -14.52
N TRP A 27 1.64 21.23 -15.30
CA TRP A 27 1.80 20.92 -16.72
C TRP A 27 0.94 21.87 -17.54
N THR A 28 1.50 22.43 -18.61
CA THR A 28 0.80 23.35 -19.52
C THR A 28 0.54 22.75 -20.89
N ASN A 29 0.98 21.51 -21.10
CA ASN A 29 0.79 20.76 -22.34
C ASN A 29 0.52 19.30 -21.98
N LEU A 30 -0.25 18.63 -22.83
CA LEU A 30 -0.41 17.18 -22.78
C LEU A 30 0.78 16.51 -23.46
N SER A 31 1.27 15.44 -22.86
CA SER A 31 2.24 14.55 -23.49
C SER A 31 1.55 13.71 -24.56
N PRO A 32 2.19 13.46 -25.72
CA PRO A 32 1.64 12.60 -26.78
C PRO A 32 1.37 11.17 -26.30
N GLU A 33 0.33 10.55 -26.85
CA GLU A 33 -0.14 9.22 -26.41
C GLU A 33 -0.31 8.17 -27.53
N GLU A 34 0.14 8.45 -28.75
CA GLU A 34 -0.03 7.57 -29.94
C GLU A 34 0.31 6.09 -29.62
N ASP A 35 1.48 5.85 -29.05
CA ASP A 35 1.98 4.51 -28.67
C ASP A 35 1.96 4.25 -27.15
N ALA A 36 1.29 5.10 -26.36
CA ALA A 36 1.33 4.97 -24.91
C ALA A 36 0.50 3.76 -24.42
N THR A 37 1.14 2.89 -23.62
CA THR A 37 0.50 1.76 -22.92
C THR A 37 -0.06 2.14 -21.55
N ILE A 38 0.36 3.31 -21.05
CA ILE A 38 -0.13 3.93 -19.82
C ILE A 38 -0.84 5.26 -20.11
N TYR A 39 -1.61 5.75 -19.15
CA TYR A 39 -2.07 7.14 -19.13
C TYR A 39 -0.92 8.05 -18.68
N VAL A 40 -0.18 8.64 -19.62
CA VAL A 40 1.03 9.44 -19.30
C VAL A 40 0.68 10.79 -18.69
N ASN A 41 -0.49 11.34 -19.02
CA ASN A 41 -1.02 12.60 -18.50
C ASN A 41 -1.75 12.42 -17.17
N SER A 42 -1.15 11.64 -16.25
CA SER A 42 -1.76 11.23 -14.98
C SER A 42 -1.14 11.90 -13.75
N MET A 43 -1.98 12.37 -12.82
CA MET A 43 -1.57 12.90 -11.52
C MET A 43 -2.26 12.17 -10.36
N PRO A 44 -1.56 11.89 -9.24
CA PRO A 44 -2.11 11.11 -8.12
C PRO A 44 -2.90 11.95 -7.09
N ILE A 45 -4.04 11.43 -6.65
CA ILE A 45 -4.81 11.90 -5.49
C ILE A 45 -5.11 10.74 -4.54
N GLY A 46 -5.27 11.00 -3.24
CA GLY A 46 -5.67 9.97 -2.27
C GLY A 46 -5.78 10.47 -0.84
N ASN A 47 -6.35 9.63 0.03
CA ASN A 47 -6.63 9.98 1.42
C ASN A 47 -5.93 9.08 2.44
N GLY A 48 -5.06 8.16 2.00
CA GLY A 48 -4.40 7.19 2.86
C GLY A 48 -4.94 5.77 2.75
N GLY A 49 -6.02 5.56 2.00
CA GLY A 49 -6.55 4.24 1.64
C GLY A 49 -7.18 4.22 0.25
N LEU A 50 -8.13 5.14 0.01
CA LEU A 50 -8.70 5.41 -1.30
C LEU A 50 -7.81 6.39 -2.07
N ALA A 51 -7.58 6.08 -3.35
CA ALA A 51 -6.74 6.86 -4.24
C ALA A 51 -7.26 6.82 -5.68
N ALA A 52 -6.79 7.75 -6.51
CA ALA A 52 -7.00 7.67 -7.95
C ALA A 52 -5.85 8.30 -8.73
N ASN A 53 -5.64 7.77 -9.93
CA ASN A 53 -4.95 8.46 -11.01
C ASN A 53 -5.98 9.40 -11.69
N VAL A 54 -5.77 10.71 -11.65
CA VAL A 54 -6.53 11.68 -12.46
C VAL A 54 -5.78 11.84 -13.77
N PHE A 55 -6.38 11.42 -14.89
CA PHE A 55 -5.74 11.44 -16.19
C PHE A 55 -6.52 12.26 -17.22
N VAL A 56 -5.81 12.72 -18.25
CA VAL A 56 -6.40 13.20 -19.51
C VAL A 56 -5.96 12.25 -20.61
N ASP A 57 -6.89 11.50 -21.18
CA ASP A 57 -6.65 10.62 -22.32
C ASP A 57 -6.70 11.44 -23.61
N SER A 58 -5.56 11.63 -24.23
CA SER A 58 -5.37 12.39 -25.46
C SER A 58 -5.00 11.51 -26.66
N LYS A 59 -5.26 10.20 -26.61
CA LYS A 59 -5.11 9.33 -27.80
C LYS A 59 -5.93 9.83 -28.99
N ASN A 60 -7.13 10.33 -28.72
CA ASN A 60 -7.84 11.18 -29.67
C ASN A 60 -7.53 12.65 -29.37
N GLU A 61 -6.52 13.20 -30.04
CA GLU A 61 -6.07 14.58 -29.82
C GLU A 61 -7.16 15.64 -30.07
N ARG A 62 -8.21 15.29 -30.85
CA ARG A 62 -9.32 16.22 -31.16
C ARG A 62 -10.39 16.26 -30.08
N GLU A 63 -10.46 15.22 -29.25
CA GLU A 63 -11.43 15.12 -28.17
C GLU A 63 -10.81 14.42 -26.95
N PRO A 64 -9.84 15.08 -26.27
CA PRO A 64 -9.28 14.51 -25.06
C PRO A 64 -10.34 14.33 -23.97
N ILE A 65 -10.25 13.22 -23.24
CA ILE A 65 -11.24 12.83 -22.23
C ILE A 65 -10.56 12.81 -20.86
N MET A 66 -11.16 13.47 -19.87
CA MET A 66 -10.69 13.38 -18.49
C MET A 66 -11.21 12.09 -17.86
N GLY A 67 -10.41 11.43 -17.03
CA GLY A 67 -10.86 10.30 -16.26
C GLY A 67 -10.12 10.06 -14.94
N LEU A 68 -10.66 9.09 -14.21
CA LEU A 68 -10.14 8.56 -12.96
C LEU A 68 -9.89 7.07 -13.13
N LEU A 69 -8.73 6.59 -12.70
CA LEU A 69 -8.51 5.17 -12.43
C LEU A 69 -8.44 4.98 -10.91
N ILE A 70 -9.52 4.43 -10.35
CA ILE A 70 -9.76 4.41 -8.91
C ILE A 70 -9.10 3.18 -8.29
N SER A 71 -8.46 3.37 -7.14
CA SER A 71 -7.73 2.34 -6.39
C SER A 71 -8.07 2.44 -4.91
N ASP A 72 -8.18 1.30 -4.25
CA ASP A 72 -8.29 1.23 -2.80
C ASP A 72 -7.28 0.20 -2.30
N GLN A 73 -6.53 0.53 -1.25
CA GLN A 73 -5.55 -0.38 -0.66
C GLN A 73 -6.17 -1.71 -0.20
N ARG A 74 -7.50 -1.74 0.01
CA ARG A 74 -8.30 -2.89 0.43
C ARG A 74 -8.92 -3.66 -0.75
N ALA A 75 -8.81 -3.21 -2.00
CA ALA A 75 -9.40 -3.89 -3.14
C ALA A 75 -8.52 -5.07 -3.61
N TRP A 76 -8.80 -6.29 -3.12
CA TRP A 76 -8.05 -7.51 -3.45
C TRP A 76 -8.97 -8.58 -4.04
N ASN A 77 -8.57 -9.22 -5.13
CA ASN A 77 -9.37 -10.25 -5.81
C ASN A 77 -9.21 -11.63 -5.16
N GLU A 78 -9.91 -12.61 -5.70
CA GLU A 78 -9.89 -14.01 -5.27
C GLU A 78 -8.52 -14.66 -5.39
N ALA A 79 -7.63 -14.14 -6.23
CA ALA A 79 -6.29 -14.66 -6.43
C ALA A 79 -5.22 -13.95 -5.56
N GLY A 80 -5.63 -13.14 -4.58
CA GLY A 80 -4.68 -12.42 -3.72
C GLY A 80 -3.94 -11.28 -4.43
N GLU A 81 -4.50 -10.73 -5.50
CA GLU A 81 -3.93 -9.62 -6.25
C GLU A 81 -4.66 -8.30 -5.96
N LEU A 82 -3.92 -7.22 -5.81
CA LEU A 82 -4.47 -5.88 -5.57
C LEU A 82 -5.02 -5.31 -6.87
N MET A 83 -6.32 -5.00 -6.91
CA MET A 83 -7.02 -4.53 -8.11
C MET A 83 -7.32 -3.01 -8.07
N LYS A 84 -7.64 -2.46 -9.24
CA LYS A 84 -8.35 -1.19 -9.38
C LYS A 84 -9.83 -1.38 -9.10
N VAL A 85 -10.43 -0.40 -8.44
CA VAL A 85 -11.85 -0.38 -8.09
C VAL A 85 -12.72 -0.16 -9.33
N GLY A 86 -12.29 0.71 -10.25
CA GLY A 86 -13.03 1.05 -11.46
C GLY A 86 -12.39 2.19 -12.24
N LYS A 87 -12.86 2.41 -13.47
CA LYS A 87 -12.48 3.58 -14.28
C LYS A 87 -13.69 4.44 -14.56
N VAL A 88 -13.50 5.75 -14.50
CA VAL A 88 -14.55 6.74 -14.71
C VAL A 88 -14.07 7.79 -15.67
N THR A 89 -14.83 8.11 -16.72
CA THR A 89 -14.49 9.18 -17.65
C THR A 89 -15.58 10.23 -17.72
N PHE A 90 -15.19 11.45 -18.08
CA PHE A 90 -16.07 12.61 -18.18
C PHE A 90 -15.85 13.30 -19.54
N SER A 91 -16.91 13.36 -20.35
CA SER A 91 -16.94 14.16 -21.57
C SER A 91 -17.89 15.34 -21.44
N ILE A 92 -17.56 16.43 -22.11
CA ILE A 92 -18.23 17.73 -21.98
C ILE A 92 -18.66 18.19 -23.37
N SER A 93 -19.91 18.61 -23.52
CA SER A 93 -20.48 19.06 -24.79
C SER A 93 -21.24 20.39 -24.63
N PRO A 94 -20.93 21.46 -25.40
CA PRO A 94 -19.87 21.55 -26.39
C PRO A 94 -18.47 21.31 -25.79
N SER A 95 -17.56 20.76 -26.59
CA SER A 95 -16.20 20.45 -26.13
C SER A 95 -15.46 21.73 -25.73
N PRO A 96 -14.78 21.76 -24.56
CA PRO A 96 -13.90 22.87 -24.20
C PRO A 96 -12.58 22.83 -24.98
N TRP A 97 -12.30 21.72 -25.67
CA TRP A 97 -11.13 21.58 -26.54
C TRP A 97 -11.42 22.20 -27.90
N THR A 98 -10.57 23.14 -28.31
CA THR A 98 -10.56 23.65 -29.68
C THR A 98 -9.87 22.66 -30.61
N SER A 99 -10.29 22.59 -31.87
CA SER A 99 -9.66 21.73 -32.86
C SER A 99 -8.19 22.10 -33.08
N GLY A 100 -7.26 21.20 -32.76
CA GLY A 100 -5.81 21.37 -32.98
C GLY A 100 -5.00 21.63 -31.70
N ALA A 101 -3.68 21.76 -31.83
CA ALA A 101 -2.72 21.89 -30.73
C ALA A 101 -2.75 23.24 -29.97
N SER A 102 -3.79 24.05 -30.12
CA SER A 102 -3.84 25.45 -29.66
C SER A 102 -4.75 25.69 -28.45
N THR A 103 -5.39 24.66 -27.88
CA THR A 103 -6.26 24.84 -26.71
C THR A 103 -5.42 25.23 -25.49
N PRO A 104 -5.67 26.39 -24.84
CA PRO A 104 -5.04 26.70 -23.56
C PRO A 104 -5.31 25.60 -22.54
N PHE A 105 -4.26 25.03 -21.99
CA PHE A 105 -4.35 23.91 -21.07
C PHE A 105 -3.45 24.13 -19.85
N LYS A 106 -3.95 23.74 -18.68
CA LYS A 106 -3.17 23.70 -17.45
C LYS A 106 -3.66 22.60 -16.54
N GLN A 107 -2.79 21.69 -16.14
CA GLN A 107 -3.04 20.68 -15.14
C GLN A 107 -2.09 20.86 -13.94
N VAL A 108 -2.63 20.90 -12.72
CA VAL A 108 -1.89 21.21 -11.51
C VAL A 108 -2.15 20.17 -10.43
N LEU A 109 -1.11 19.51 -9.93
CA LEU A 109 -1.17 18.79 -8.67
C LEU A 109 -0.84 19.79 -7.54
N ASN A 110 -1.84 20.04 -6.70
CA ASN A 110 -1.70 20.86 -5.51
C ASN A 110 -1.62 19.97 -4.26
N ALA A 111 -0.40 19.71 -3.78
CA ALA A 111 -0.17 18.91 -2.59
C ALA A 111 -0.67 19.60 -1.30
N SER A 112 -0.83 20.93 -1.28
CA SER A 112 -1.33 21.66 -0.10
C SER A 112 -2.79 21.32 0.23
N THR A 113 -3.55 20.88 -0.77
CA THR A 113 -4.96 20.48 -0.66
C THR A 113 -5.20 19.07 -1.21
N GLY A 114 -4.17 18.34 -1.63
CA GLY A 114 -4.33 17.00 -2.23
C GLY A 114 -5.30 16.95 -3.41
N THR A 115 -5.28 17.98 -4.26
CA THR A 115 -6.20 18.12 -5.40
C THR A 115 -5.45 18.16 -6.73
N VAL A 116 -6.10 17.67 -7.78
CA VAL A 116 -5.70 17.94 -9.17
C VAL A 116 -6.68 18.92 -9.79
N LEU A 117 -6.16 20.02 -10.34
CA LEU A 117 -6.93 21.01 -11.10
C LEU A 117 -6.58 20.89 -12.58
N ILE A 118 -7.58 20.92 -13.45
CA ILE A 118 -7.41 20.96 -14.91
C ILE A 118 -8.23 22.13 -15.46
N ASP A 119 -7.58 23.08 -16.13
CA ASP A 119 -8.19 24.18 -16.87
C ASP A 119 -8.04 23.94 -18.36
N ILE A 120 -9.15 24.08 -19.10
CA ILE A 120 -9.22 23.85 -20.56
C ILE A 120 -9.93 25.03 -21.24
N GLY A 121 -9.27 25.66 -22.20
CA GLY A 121 -9.81 26.79 -22.97
C GLY A 121 -9.64 28.15 -22.29
N ASP A 122 -10.17 29.20 -22.92
CA ASP A 122 -10.18 30.57 -22.40
C ASP A 122 -11.50 31.28 -22.77
N PRO A 123 -12.35 31.70 -21.80
CA PRO A 123 -12.24 31.41 -20.37
C PRO A 123 -12.30 29.89 -20.09
N PRO A 124 -11.61 29.40 -19.03
CA PRO A 124 -11.42 27.97 -18.86
C PRO A 124 -12.68 27.26 -18.35
N THR A 125 -12.97 26.09 -18.93
CA THR A 125 -13.69 25.04 -18.21
C THR A 125 -12.73 24.43 -17.20
N ARG A 126 -13.09 24.55 -15.92
CA ARG A 126 -12.27 24.11 -14.79
C ARG A 126 -12.79 22.80 -14.22
N ILE A 127 -11.88 21.88 -13.98
CA ILE A 127 -12.11 20.59 -13.34
C ILE A 127 -11.25 20.52 -12.07
N VAL A 128 -11.83 20.12 -10.95
CA VAL A 128 -11.10 19.88 -9.70
C VAL A 128 -11.44 18.49 -9.18
N ALA A 129 -10.43 17.63 -9.06
CA ALA A 129 -10.56 16.27 -8.56
C ALA A 129 -9.76 16.07 -7.27
N TYR A 130 -10.36 15.42 -6.27
CA TYR A 130 -9.70 15.07 -5.01
C TYR A 130 -10.35 13.85 -4.34
N VAL A 131 -9.62 13.24 -3.41
CA VAL A 131 -10.19 12.29 -2.44
C VAL A 131 -10.34 13.02 -1.13
N ASP A 132 -11.53 12.99 -0.54
CA ASP A 132 -11.78 13.61 0.76
C ASP A 132 -10.82 13.01 1.81
N ALA A 133 -10.19 13.85 2.62
CA ALA A 133 -9.16 13.39 3.53
C ALA A 133 -9.75 12.64 4.74
N ASN A 134 -11.06 12.71 4.96
CA ASN A 134 -11.74 12.19 6.13
C ASN A 134 -12.79 11.12 5.79
N HIS A 135 -13.16 10.99 4.51
CA HIS A 135 -14.12 10.03 4.01
C HIS A 135 -13.56 9.36 2.76
N ASP A 136 -13.89 8.08 2.54
CA ASP A 136 -13.52 7.37 1.32
C ASP A 136 -14.48 7.78 0.17
N ILE A 137 -14.42 9.06 -0.19
CA ILE A 137 -15.23 9.69 -1.25
C ILE A 137 -14.29 10.44 -2.19
N LEU A 138 -14.34 10.08 -3.48
CA LEU A 138 -13.77 10.87 -4.57
C LEU A 138 -14.77 11.94 -5.00
N VAL A 139 -14.26 13.13 -5.27
CA VAL A 139 -15.05 14.27 -5.74
C VAL A 139 -14.44 14.80 -7.02
N VAL A 140 -15.27 14.99 -8.05
CA VAL A 140 -14.90 15.66 -9.30
C VAL A 140 -15.89 16.80 -9.52
N ASN A 141 -15.40 18.03 -9.42
CA ASN A 141 -16.16 19.23 -9.73
C ASN A 141 -15.78 19.74 -11.13
N ILE A 142 -16.78 20.09 -11.93
CA ILE A 142 -16.65 20.68 -13.26
C ILE A 142 -17.40 22.01 -13.24
N SER A 143 -16.74 23.09 -13.67
CA SER A 143 -17.31 24.42 -13.81
C SER A 143 -16.98 24.97 -15.20
N SER A 144 -18.01 25.39 -15.93
CA SER A 144 -17.88 25.90 -17.29
C SER A 144 -18.44 27.33 -17.41
N PRO A 145 -17.76 28.23 -18.15
CA PRO A 145 -18.26 29.58 -18.42
C PRO A 145 -19.56 29.58 -19.23
N THR A 146 -19.81 28.53 -20.00
CA THR A 146 -21.04 28.32 -20.77
C THR A 146 -21.78 27.08 -20.28
N LYS A 147 -23.08 26.98 -20.60
CA LYS A 147 -23.85 25.78 -20.25
C LYS A 147 -23.38 24.60 -21.10
N VAL A 148 -23.06 23.49 -20.44
CA VAL A 148 -22.56 22.25 -21.06
C VAL A 148 -23.40 21.05 -20.61
N SER A 149 -23.56 20.06 -21.48
CA SER A 149 -23.92 18.71 -21.09
C SER A 149 -22.67 17.99 -20.59
N VAL A 150 -22.77 17.29 -19.47
CA VAL A 150 -21.71 16.41 -18.99
C VAL A 150 -22.19 14.97 -19.11
N THR A 151 -21.37 14.12 -19.73
CA THR A 151 -21.56 12.67 -19.75
C THR A 151 -20.48 12.03 -18.89
N ALA A 152 -20.89 11.20 -17.94
CA ALA A 152 -20.00 10.39 -17.11
C ALA A 152 -20.17 8.91 -17.44
N THR A 153 -19.06 8.18 -17.60
CA THR A 153 -19.06 6.77 -17.95
C THR A 153 -18.29 5.97 -16.91
N ALA A 154 -18.95 4.99 -16.28
CA ALA A 154 -18.32 3.95 -15.47
C ALA A 154 -17.92 2.81 -16.39
N GLU A 155 -16.69 2.33 -16.26
CA GLU A 155 -16.24 1.12 -16.93
C GLU A 155 -15.91 0.04 -15.90
N LEU A 156 -16.56 -1.11 -16.05
CA LEU A 156 -16.22 -2.33 -15.33
C LEU A 156 -14.87 -2.83 -15.85
N LEU A 157 -13.90 -3.01 -14.95
CA LEU A 157 -12.56 -3.40 -15.34
C LEU A 157 -12.43 -4.92 -15.53
N ARG A 158 -13.36 -5.68 -14.94
CA ARG A 158 -13.51 -7.12 -15.16
C ARG A 158 -14.96 -7.43 -15.58
N PRO A 159 -15.38 -7.10 -16.81
CA PRO A 159 -16.78 -7.23 -17.23
C PRO A 159 -17.24 -8.70 -17.39
N SER A 160 -16.30 -9.65 -17.38
CA SER A 160 -16.59 -11.08 -17.47
C SER A 160 -15.66 -11.88 -16.53
N PRO A 161 -16.10 -13.08 -16.08
CA PRO A 161 -15.25 -13.92 -15.25
C PRO A 161 -13.99 -14.30 -16.00
N SER A 162 -12.88 -14.40 -15.28
CA SER A 162 -11.59 -14.78 -15.86
C SER A 162 -10.84 -15.73 -14.95
N LYS A 163 -9.65 -16.15 -15.38
CA LYS A 163 -8.75 -16.98 -14.57
C LYS A 163 -7.41 -16.28 -14.43
N LYS A 164 -6.87 -16.27 -13.22
CA LYS A 164 -5.56 -15.68 -12.93
C LYS A 164 -4.71 -16.68 -12.16
N LYS A 165 -3.52 -16.92 -12.69
CA LYS A 165 -2.41 -17.47 -11.91
C LYS A 165 -1.60 -16.26 -11.42
N PRO A 166 -1.54 -16.00 -10.11
CA PRO A 166 -0.69 -14.96 -9.55
C PRO A 166 0.77 -15.23 -9.87
N ASP A 167 1.58 -14.17 -9.88
CA ASP A 167 3.02 -14.33 -9.99
C ASP A 167 3.50 -15.17 -8.81
N PHE A 168 4.37 -16.13 -9.11
CA PHE A 168 4.95 -17.03 -8.13
C PHE A 168 3.97 -17.99 -7.40
N ASP A 169 2.75 -18.17 -7.92
CA ASP A 169 1.83 -19.20 -7.41
C ASP A 169 1.96 -20.52 -8.17
N CYS A 170 1.44 -21.61 -7.59
CA CYS A 170 1.33 -22.92 -8.21
C CYS A 170 -0.07 -23.18 -8.79
N VAL A 171 -1.07 -22.41 -8.39
CA VAL A 171 -2.49 -22.63 -8.69
C VAL A 171 -3.06 -21.44 -9.46
N THR A 172 -4.01 -21.74 -10.35
CA THR A 172 -4.82 -20.75 -11.05
C THR A 172 -6.16 -20.61 -10.33
N TYR A 173 -6.61 -19.39 -10.10
CA TYR A 173 -7.85 -19.07 -9.42
C TYR A 173 -8.85 -18.44 -10.40
N ASP A 174 -10.13 -18.67 -10.14
CA ASP A 174 -11.22 -17.99 -10.83
C ASP A 174 -11.36 -16.57 -10.26
N ILE A 175 -11.57 -15.59 -11.14
CA ILE A 175 -11.82 -14.19 -10.81
C ILE A 175 -13.24 -13.85 -11.24
N SER A 176 -14.05 -13.35 -10.30
CA SER A 176 -15.43 -12.97 -10.59
C SER A 176 -15.49 -11.73 -11.49
N ALA A 177 -16.57 -11.62 -12.26
CA ALA A 177 -16.88 -10.40 -12.98
C ALA A 177 -17.29 -9.30 -11.99
N ASP A 178 -16.91 -8.07 -12.30
CA ASP A 178 -17.55 -6.89 -11.76
C ASP A 178 -18.99 -6.79 -12.30
N PHE A 179 -19.88 -6.14 -11.57
CA PHE A 179 -21.24 -5.88 -12.04
C PHE A 179 -21.74 -4.52 -11.56
N TYR A 180 -22.67 -3.94 -12.32
CA TYR A 180 -23.30 -2.68 -11.96
C TYR A 180 -24.33 -2.87 -10.84
N VAL A 181 -24.41 -1.86 -9.97
CA VAL A 181 -25.52 -1.67 -9.04
C VAL A 181 -26.50 -0.72 -9.70
N SER A 182 -27.77 -1.11 -9.76
CA SER A 182 -28.81 -0.28 -10.35
C SER A 182 -29.98 -0.08 -9.39
N ASN A 183 -30.60 1.09 -9.44
CA ASN A 183 -31.86 1.39 -8.79
C ASN A 183 -32.95 1.57 -9.86
N ALA A 184 -34.18 1.15 -9.56
CA ALA A 184 -35.33 1.25 -10.46
C ALA A 184 -35.61 2.71 -10.91
N ASN A 185 -35.26 3.69 -10.07
CA ASN A 185 -35.51 5.11 -10.34
C ASN A 185 -34.34 5.84 -11.01
N ASP A 186 -33.10 5.39 -10.80
CA ASP A 186 -31.89 6.15 -11.12
C ASP A 186 -30.98 5.44 -12.13
N GLY A 187 -31.33 4.23 -12.57
CA GLY A 187 -30.47 3.42 -13.45
C GLY A 187 -29.25 2.91 -12.70
N VAL A 188 -28.09 2.85 -13.37
CA VAL A 188 -26.82 2.46 -12.74
C VAL A 188 -26.39 3.52 -11.73
N ILE A 189 -26.28 3.10 -10.47
CA ILE A 189 -25.86 3.93 -9.32
C ILE A 189 -24.47 3.56 -8.80
N GLY A 190 -23.80 2.57 -9.38
CA GLY A 190 -22.50 2.12 -8.92
C GLY A 190 -22.07 0.80 -9.52
N TRP A 191 -21.04 0.18 -8.96
CA TRP A 191 -20.56 -1.15 -9.33
C TRP A 191 -19.86 -1.85 -8.17
N VAL A 192 -19.70 -3.16 -8.31
CA VAL A 192 -19.15 -4.04 -7.29
C VAL A 192 -18.15 -5.00 -7.92
N HIS A 193 -17.06 -5.25 -7.20
CA HIS A 193 -16.33 -6.52 -7.28
C HIS A 193 -16.60 -7.32 -6.00
N TRP A 194 -16.96 -8.59 -6.14
CA TRP A 194 -17.22 -9.48 -5.02
C TRP A 194 -16.50 -10.81 -5.19
N ASN A 195 -15.66 -11.13 -4.21
CA ASN A 195 -14.91 -12.38 -4.14
C ASN A 195 -15.86 -13.52 -3.74
N ASN A 196 -16.58 -14.08 -4.71
CA ASN A 196 -17.52 -15.17 -4.47
C ASN A 196 -16.79 -16.51 -4.34
N GLY A 197 -16.46 -16.90 -3.10
CA GLY A 197 -15.92 -18.22 -2.82
C GLY A 197 -14.50 -18.47 -3.33
N THR A 198 -13.53 -17.70 -2.85
CA THR A 198 -12.10 -17.98 -3.08
C THR A 198 -11.57 -19.14 -2.21
N ASN A 199 -10.60 -19.88 -2.75
CA ASN A 199 -9.81 -20.86 -2.01
C ASN A 199 -8.32 -20.47 -1.92
N PHE A 200 -7.94 -19.24 -2.23
CA PHE A 200 -6.54 -18.79 -2.26
C PHE A 200 -5.79 -19.05 -0.96
N VAL A 201 -6.40 -18.69 0.18
CA VAL A 201 -5.75 -18.90 1.49
C VAL A 201 -5.59 -20.38 1.78
N SER A 202 -6.63 -21.19 1.58
CA SER A 202 -6.55 -22.63 1.85
C SER A 202 -5.58 -23.36 0.91
N GLN A 203 -5.53 -22.99 -0.37
CA GLN A 203 -4.55 -23.53 -1.32
C GLN A 203 -3.12 -23.11 -0.95
N THR A 204 -2.91 -21.84 -0.60
CA THR A 204 -1.59 -21.36 -0.15
C THR A 204 -1.13 -22.15 1.07
N LEU A 205 -1.97 -22.29 2.11
CA LEU A 205 -1.65 -23.08 3.30
C LEU A 205 -1.38 -24.55 2.96
N LYS A 206 -2.11 -25.13 2.00
CA LYS A 206 -1.85 -26.50 1.52
C LYS A 206 -0.47 -26.64 0.90
N GLN A 207 -0.10 -25.75 -0.01
CA GLN A 207 1.20 -25.80 -0.68
C GLN A 207 2.37 -25.56 0.28
N LEU A 208 2.15 -24.75 1.32
CA LEU A 208 3.15 -24.46 2.35
C LEU A 208 3.19 -25.51 3.49
N ASN A 209 2.45 -26.61 3.41
CA ASN A 209 2.32 -27.61 4.48
C ASN A 209 1.80 -27.05 5.82
N LEU A 210 0.87 -26.09 5.76
CA LEU A 210 0.30 -25.36 6.90
C LEU A 210 -1.18 -25.67 7.19
N ILE A 211 -1.78 -26.67 6.53
CA ILE A 211 -3.22 -26.98 6.71
C ILE A 211 -3.58 -27.32 8.16
N SER A 212 -2.72 -28.01 8.89
CA SER A 212 -2.94 -28.31 10.31
C SER A 212 -2.97 -27.06 11.19
N ALA A 213 -2.42 -25.95 10.72
CA ALA A 213 -2.42 -24.65 11.38
C ALA A 213 -3.49 -23.67 10.82
N ALA A 214 -4.36 -24.10 9.91
CA ALA A 214 -5.26 -23.22 9.17
C ALA A 214 -6.20 -22.36 10.05
N SER A 215 -6.61 -22.87 11.22
CA SER A 215 -7.42 -22.12 12.18
C SER A 215 -6.74 -20.87 12.74
N SER A 216 -5.41 -20.75 12.60
CA SER A 216 -4.63 -19.58 13.03
C SER A 216 -4.53 -18.49 11.97
N PHE A 217 -5.05 -18.73 10.76
CA PHE A 217 -5.05 -17.79 9.65
C PHE A 217 -6.47 -17.30 9.37
N LYS A 218 -6.67 -15.98 9.43
CA LYS A 218 -7.93 -15.37 9.00
C LYS A 218 -7.96 -15.29 7.47
N ASP A 219 -8.96 -15.90 6.85
CA ASP A 219 -9.22 -15.68 5.42
C ASP A 219 -9.95 -14.35 5.25
N ARG A 220 -9.19 -13.31 4.88
CA ARG A 220 -9.70 -11.95 4.64
C ARG A 220 -10.10 -11.72 3.19
N LEU A 221 -9.98 -12.73 2.32
CA LEU A 221 -10.36 -12.64 0.90
C LEU A 221 -11.71 -13.31 0.65
N LYS A 222 -12.07 -14.30 1.47
CA LYS A 222 -13.36 -14.97 1.45
C LYS A 222 -14.50 -13.96 1.61
N ASP A 223 -15.38 -13.90 0.62
CA ASP A 223 -16.58 -13.05 0.57
C ASP A 223 -16.29 -11.53 0.66
N ARG A 224 -15.04 -11.11 0.40
CA ARG A 224 -14.66 -9.70 0.34
C ARG A 224 -15.41 -9.01 -0.80
N SER A 225 -16.03 -7.87 -0.53
CA SER A 225 -16.69 -7.03 -1.54
C SER A 225 -16.11 -5.63 -1.53
N THR A 226 -15.78 -5.10 -2.71
CA THR A 226 -15.43 -3.69 -2.91
C THR A 226 -16.48 -3.03 -3.78
N VAL A 227 -17.12 -2.00 -3.25
CA VAL A 227 -18.27 -1.33 -3.84
C VAL A 227 -17.95 0.13 -4.08
N ALA A 228 -18.32 0.65 -5.25
CA ALA A 228 -18.35 2.06 -5.54
C ALA A 228 -19.80 2.50 -5.81
N ILE A 229 -20.26 3.56 -5.14
CA ILE A 229 -21.59 4.17 -5.37
C ILE A 229 -21.41 5.61 -5.81
N TRP A 230 -22.27 6.04 -6.74
CA TRP A 230 -22.25 7.33 -7.40
C TRP A 230 -23.40 8.22 -7.01
N ARG A 231 -23.10 9.51 -6.88
CA ARG A 231 -24.08 10.57 -6.73
C ARG A 231 -23.64 11.81 -7.50
N PHE A 232 -24.60 12.54 -8.04
CA PHE A 232 -24.37 13.74 -8.82
C PHE A 232 -25.05 14.96 -8.18
N SER A 233 -24.47 16.14 -8.37
CA SER A 233 -25.08 17.40 -7.91
C SER A 233 -26.29 17.83 -8.74
N GLU A 234 -26.41 17.31 -9.96
CA GLU A 234 -27.44 17.66 -10.93
C GLU A 234 -28.18 16.41 -11.39
N PRO A 235 -29.47 16.52 -11.79
CA PRO A 235 -30.21 15.38 -12.33
C PRO A 235 -29.56 14.83 -13.59
N VAL A 236 -29.38 13.50 -13.63
CA VAL A 236 -28.85 12.77 -14.80
C VAL A 236 -29.87 11.77 -15.33
N SER A 237 -29.75 11.42 -16.60
CA SER A 237 -30.45 10.30 -17.25
C SER A 237 -29.44 9.24 -17.68
N GLY A 238 -29.79 7.97 -17.52
CA GLY A 238 -29.01 6.87 -18.11
C GLY A 238 -29.19 6.87 -19.62
N GLU A 239 -28.08 6.91 -20.35
CA GLU A 239 -28.05 6.78 -21.83
C GLU A 239 -27.85 5.32 -22.23
N SER A 240 -27.01 4.61 -21.49
CA SER A 240 -26.78 3.16 -21.59
C SER A 240 -26.24 2.64 -20.25
N GLU A 241 -26.00 1.34 -20.16
CA GLU A 241 -25.41 0.75 -18.96
C GLU A 241 -24.05 1.39 -18.65
N GLY A 242 -23.88 1.89 -17.42
CA GLY A 242 -22.67 2.61 -16.98
C GLY A 242 -22.52 4.05 -17.52
N VAL A 243 -23.42 4.54 -18.38
CA VAL A 243 -23.31 5.88 -18.99
C VAL A 243 -24.46 6.77 -18.55
N VAL A 244 -24.14 7.89 -17.92
CA VAL A 244 -25.13 8.88 -17.49
C VAL A 244 -24.81 10.25 -18.08
N ARG A 245 -25.86 11.01 -18.39
CA ARG A 245 -25.75 12.37 -18.91
C ARG A 245 -26.63 13.33 -18.14
N THR A 246 -26.18 14.56 -17.92
CA THR A 246 -27.00 15.63 -17.34
C THR A 246 -28.30 15.83 -18.13
N LYS A 247 -29.46 15.84 -17.46
CA LYS A 247 -30.79 16.03 -18.10
C LYS A 247 -30.95 17.38 -18.80
N ALA A 248 -30.19 18.39 -18.37
CA ALA A 248 -30.15 19.71 -18.98
C ALA A 248 -28.71 20.23 -18.98
N PRO A 249 -28.34 21.15 -19.90
CA PRO A 249 -27.05 21.83 -19.86
C PRO A 249 -26.87 22.66 -18.59
N VAL A 250 -25.72 22.52 -17.93
CA VAL A 250 -25.37 23.14 -16.64
C VAL A 250 -24.07 23.92 -16.71
N ASN A 251 -23.88 24.88 -15.81
CA ASN A 251 -22.60 25.58 -15.63
C ASN A 251 -21.69 24.88 -14.61
N THR A 252 -22.28 24.07 -13.73
CA THR A 252 -21.58 23.38 -12.65
C THR A 252 -22.11 21.97 -12.54
N PHE A 253 -21.21 21.01 -12.38
CA PHE A 253 -21.54 19.60 -12.17
C PHE A 253 -20.54 19.01 -11.18
N THR A 254 -21.00 18.23 -10.21
CA THR A 254 -20.13 17.51 -9.29
C THR A 254 -20.51 16.04 -9.26
N SER A 255 -19.53 15.17 -9.44
CA SER A 255 -19.64 13.73 -9.21
C SER A 255 -19.01 13.37 -7.87
N PHE A 256 -19.71 12.55 -7.09
CA PHE A 256 -19.27 11.99 -5.82
C PHE A 256 -19.24 10.47 -5.95
N ILE A 257 -18.13 9.84 -5.58
CA ILE A 257 -17.94 8.40 -5.67
C ILE A 257 -17.46 7.90 -4.31
N SER A 258 -18.35 7.28 -3.52
CA SER A 258 -17.96 6.61 -2.28
C SER A 258 -17.43 5.22 -2.59
N VAL A 259 -16.36 4.80 -1.91
CA VAL A 259 -15.81 3.45 -2.02
C VAL A 259 -15.78 2.78 -0.64
N VAL A 260 -16.36 1.58 -0.57
CA VAL A 260 -16.37 0.74 0.63
C VAL A 260 -15.83 -0.63 0.29
N THR A 261 -14.93 -1.14 1.13
CA THR A 261 -14.54 -2.56 1.12
C THR A 261 -14.95 -3.20 2.43
N ARG A 262 -15.66 -4.32 2.34
CA ARG A 262 -15.94 -5.22 3.47
C ARG A 262 -15.16 -6.51 3.30
N GLU A 263 -14.63 -7.03 4.40
CA GLU A 263 -13.99 -8.35 4.45
C GLU A 263 -14.99 -9.46 4.82
N GLU A 264 -16.19 -9.07 5.27
CA GLU A 264 -17.25 -9.96 5.73
C GLU A 264 -18.63 -9.29 5.60
N GLY A 265 -19.68 -10.09 5.61
CA GLY A 265 -21.06 -9.64 5.40
C GLY A 265 -21.50 -9.77 3.94
N SER A 266 -22.70 -9.31 3.64
CA SER A 266 -23.24 -9.40 2.28
C SER A 266 -22.82 -8.21 1.41
N VAL A 267 -22.84 -8.40 0.09
CA VAL A 267 -22.67 -7.30 -0.87
C VAL A 267 -23.71 -6.19 -0.65
N SER A 268 -24.95 -6.55 -0.29
CA SER A 268 -26.00 -5.56 -0.03
C SER A 268 -25.69 -4.67 1.16
N GLU A 269 -25.03 -5.19 2.20
CA GLU A 269 -24.56 -4.38 3.33
C GLU A 269 -23.43 -3.44 2.89
N ALA A 270 -22.48 -3.91 2.06
CA ALA A 270 -21.42 -3.06 1.52
C ALA A 270 -21.97 -1.91 0.64
N ILE A 271 -23.02 -2.18 -0.14
CA ILE A 271 -23.76 -1.16 -0.91
C ILE A 271 -24.40 -0.14 0.04
N ALA A 272 -25.12 -0.59 1.06
CA ALA A 272 -25.76 0.28 2.03
C ALA A 272 -24.76 1.17 2.79
N ASP A 273 -23.59 0.64 3.15
CA ASP A 273 -22.52 1.41 3.78
C ASP A 273 -21.98 2.51 2.85
N ALA A 274 -21.80 2.20 1.56
CA ALA A 274 -21.35 3.19 0.57
C ALA A 274 -22.42 4.30 0.33
N GLU A 275 -23.69 3.92 0.22
CA GLU A 275 -24.81 4.89 0.15
C GLU A 275 -24.88 5.77 1.41
N ALA A 276 -24.72 5.19 2.60
CA ALA A 276 -24.73 5.92 3.87
C ALA A 276 -23.58 6.95 3.95
N LEU A 277 -22.39 6.64 3.43
CA LEU A 277 -21.29 7.59 3.32
C LEU A 277 -21.70 8.81 2.48
N LEU A 278 -22.36 8.61 1.33
CA LEU A 278 -22.81 9.72 0.49
C LEU A 278 -23.96 10.52 1.11
N ASN A 279 -24.90 9.85 1.78
CA ASN A 279 -26.06 10.48 2.41
C ASN A 279 -25.69 11.41 3.55
N THR A 280 -24.59 11.09 4.26
CA THR A 280 -24.06 11.91 5.36
C THR A 280 -23.03 12.96 4.90
N TYR A 281 -22.65 12.95 3.62
CA TYR A 281 -21.62 13.82 3.08
C TYR A 281 -22.11 15.24 2.77
N VAL A 282 -21.85 16.17 3.69
CA VAL A 282 -22.14 17.60 3.54
C VAL A 282 -20.95 18.34 2.95
N VAL A 283 -21.01 18.64 1.64
CA VAL A 283 -19.89 19.11 0.81
C VAL A 283 -19.11 20.27 1.40
N ALA A 284 -19.77 21.36 1.79
CA ALA A 284 -19.08 22.56 2.32
C ALA A 284 -18.25 22.23 3.57
N SER A 285 -18.88 21.57 4.55
CA SER A 285 -18.20 21.19 5.79
C SER A 285 -17.12 20.12 5.58
N ALA A 286 -17.31 19.23 4.60
CA ALA A 286 -16.35 18.18 4.27
C ALA A 286 -15.11 18.77 3.62
N TRP A 287 -15.28 19.71 2.68
CA TRP A 287 -14.17 20.45 2.07
C TRP A 287 -13.33 21.20 3.11
N GLU A 288 -13.97 21.92 4.05
CA GLU A 288 -13.27 22.60 5.14
C GLU A 288 -12.42 21.62 5.97
N ARG A 289 -12.99 20.47 6.35
CA ARG A 289 -12.27 19.42 7.09
C ARG A 289 -11.16 18.77 6.27
N HIS A 290 -11.35 18.59 4.97
CA HIS A 290 -10.34 18.05 4.06
C HIS A 290 -9.13 18.98 3.94
N VAL A 291 -9.36 20.28 3.71
CA VAL A 291 -8.28 21.29 3.68
C VAL A 291 -7.60 21.41 5.04
N ALA A 292 -8.36 21.37 6.14
CA ALA A 292 -7.80 21.39 7.49
C ALA A 292 -6.89 20.20 7.76
N TRP A 293 -7.24 19.00 7.27
CA TRP A 293 -6.40 17.82 7.40
C TRP A 293 -5.06 17.99 6.66
N TRP A 294 -5.07 18.41 5.40
CA TRP A 294 -3.84 18.64 4.63
C TRP A 294 -2.97 19.74 5.23
N ARG A 295 -3.58 20.83 5.69
CA ARG A 295 -2.85 21.88 6.42
C ARG A 295 -2.20 21.32 7.69
N GLY A 296 -2.91 20.50 8.45
CA GLY A 296 -2.39 19.83 9.65
C GLY A 296 -1.28 18.80 9.34
N PHE A 297 -1.30 18.19 8.16
CA PHE A 297 -0.23 17.30 7.69
C PHE A 297 1.04 18.09 7.34
N TRP A 298 0.90 19.19 6.60
CA TRP A 298 2.01 20.04 6.19
C TRP A 298 2.57 20.92 7.30
N SER A 299 1.81 21.19 8.36
CA SER A 299 2.32 21.92 9.53
C SER A 299 3.30 21.09 10.37
N LYS A 300 3.32 19.75 10.22
CA LYS A 300 4.20 18.86 11.01
C LYS A 300 5.65 18.88 10.55
N SER A 301 5.89 18.78 9.24
CA SER A 301 7.23 18.67 8.68
C SER A 301 7.28 19.08 7.21
N TRP A 302 8.34 19.77 6.83
CA TRP A 302 8.61 20.17 5.45
C TRP A 302 10.08 20.54 5.31
N ILE A 303 10.60 20.46 4.09
CA ILE A 303 11.96 20.88 3.76
C ILE A 303 11.85 21.84 2.58
N ASN A 304 12.34 23.07 2.78
CA ASN A 304 12.48 24.07 1.74
C ASN A 304 13.92 24.60 1.76
N ILE A 305 14.64 24.39 0.67
CA ILE A 305 16.05 24.78 0.53
C ILE A 305 16.25 25.65 -0.70
N SER A 306 17.12 26.65 -0.58
CA SER A 306 17.44 27.63 -1.62
C SER A 306 18.80 27.38 -2.29
N GLY A 307 18.91 27.67 -3.58
CA GLY A 307 20.12 27.46 -4.40
C GLY A 307 19.75 27.01 -5.81
N PRO A 308 20.70 26.88 -6.76
CA PRO A 308 20.40 26.61 -8.16
C PRO A 308 19.57 25.33 -8.39
N ASN A 309 19.89 24.24 -7.68
CA ASN A 309 19.20 22.94 -7.81
C ASN A 309 18.35 22.58 -6.57
N ALA A 310 18.36 23.43 -5.55
CA ALA A 310 17.74 23.16 -4.26
C ALA A 310 16.19 23.13 -4.31
N PRO A 311 15.50 23.96 -5.11
CA PRO A 311 14.05 23.87 -5.27
C PRO A 311 13.58 22.51 -5.78
N LEU A 312 14.32 21.89 -6.71
CA LEU A 312 14.00 20.57 -7.24
C LEU A 312 14.04 19.51 -6.12
N VAL A 313 15.03 19.55 -5.24
CA VAL A 313 15.11 18.65 -4.09
C VAL A 313 13.94 18.85 -3.12
N SER A 314 13.56 20.12 -2.87
CA SER A 314 12.40 20.46 -2.03
C SER A 314 11.09 19.94 -2.63
N GLU A 315 10.93 20.06 -3.94
CA GLU A 315 9.80 19.49 -4.69
C GLU A 315 9.78 17.97 -4.59
N LYS A 316 10.90 17.27 -4.82
CA LYS A 316 10.93 15.80 -4.72
C LYS A 316 10.68 15.28 -3.32
N TYR A 317 11.20 15.95 -2.29
CA TYR A 317 10.88 15.62 -0.89
C TYR A 317 9.37 15.79 -0.62
N THR A 318 8.80 16.91 -1.07
CA THR A 318 7.36 17.19 -0.95
C THR A 318 6.52 16.12 -1.64
N LEU A 319 6.86 15.77 -2.88
CA LEU A 319 6.14 14.76 -3.64
C LEU A 319 6.23 13.37 -3.00
N GLN A 320 7.40 12.97 -2.50
CA GLN A 320 7.55 11.71 -1.78
C GLN A 320 6.66 11.67 -0.54
N ARG A 321 6.70 12.72 0.29
CA ARG A 321 5.89 12.79 1.52
C ARG A 321 4.39 12.81 1.20
N TYR A 322 3.98 13.56 0.17
CA TYR A 322 2.61 13.58 -0.34
C TYR A 322 2.13 12.19 -0.79
N ILE A 323 2.89 11.51 -1.66
CA ILE A 323 2.54 10.19 -2.19
C ILE A 323 2.48 9.12 -1.08
N GLN A 324 3.31 9.24 -0.04
CA GLN A 324 3.21 8.37 1.13
C GLN A 324 1.90 8.62 1.89
N ALA A 325 1.55 9.88 2.15
CA ALA A 325 0.35 10.26 2.88
C ALA A 325 -0.96 9.83 2.20
N THR A 326 -0.98 9.78 0.86
CA THR A 326 -2.15 9.33 0.10
C THR A 326 -2.43 7.83 0.21
N GLN A 327 -1.55 7.05 0.86
CA GLN A 327 -1.64 5.58 0.91
C GLN A 327 -1.31 4.93 2.27
N THR A 328 -1.07 5.70 3.33
CA THR A 328 -0.61 5.17 4.64
C THR A 328 -1.51 5.51 5.82
N ARG A 329 -2.81 5.24 5.68
CA ARG A 329 -3.79 5.42 6.77
C ARG A 329 -4.68 4.20 6.97
N ARG A 330 -4.31 3.07 6.38
CA ARG A 330 -4.91 1.75 6.58
C ARG A 330 -3.82 0.74 6.97
N PRO A 331 -4.15 -0.30 7.77
CA PRO A 331 -3.19 -1.30 8.24
C PRO A 331 -2.81 -2.32 7.16
N LEU A 332 -2.28 -1.80 6.05
CA LEU A 332 -1.74 -2.53 4.91
C LEU A 332 -0.44 -1.85 4.47
N PRO A 333 0.60 -2.60 4.07
CA PRO A 333 1.87 -1.99 3.71
C PRO A 333 1.77 -1.26 2.36
N LEU A 334 2.60 -0.23 2.19
CA LEU A 334 2.80 0.41 0.89
C LEU A 334 3.28 -0.61 -0.15
N LYS A 335 2.58 -0.69 -1.28
CA LYS A 335 3.02 -1.53 -2.41
C LYS A 335 4.22 -0.89 -3.10
N PHE A 336 5.36 -1.57 -3.10
CA PHE A 336 6.58 -1.09 -3.75
C PHE A 336 6.49 -1.07 -5.28
N ASN A 337 5.68 -1.96 -5.87
CA ASN A 337 5.57 -2.22 -7.30
C ASN A 337 4.56 -1.34 -8.02
N GLY A 338 4.68 -0.02 -7.80
CA GLY A 338 3.81 0.98 -8.43
C GLY A 338 2.68 1.50 -7.55
N MET A 339 2.71 1.21 -6.24
CA MET A 339 1.84 1.86 -5.26
C MET A 339 0.35 1.67 -5.61
N LEU A 340 -0.54 2.60 -5.29
CA LEU A 340 -1.92 2.63 -5.80
C LEU A 340 -2.03 3.26 -7.20
N PHE A 341 -0.91 3.62 -7.84
CA PHE A 341 -0.90 4.54 -8.99
C PHE A 341 -0.44 3.94 -10.32
N THR A 342 -0.44 2.60 -10.46
CA THR A 342 -0.29 1.96 -11.78
C THR A 342 -1.34 2.53 -12.74
N ALA A 343 -0.93 2.92 -13.94
CA ALA A 343 -1.77 3.66 -14.89
C ALA A 343 -1.88 2.95 -16.24
N GLN A 344 -1.80 1.62 -16.24
CA GLN A 344 -1.89 0.81 -17.46
C GLN A 344 -3.30 0.91 -18.07
N ARG A 345 -3.36 0.99 -19.40
CA ARG A 345 -4.62 1.13 -20.15
C ARG A 345 -5.34 -0.21 -20.30
N GLU A 346 -4.67 -1.20 -20.89
CA GLU A 346 -5.25 -2.52 -21.22
C GLU A 346 -5.33 -3.46 -20.01
N HIS A 347 -4.43 -3.29 -19.04
CA HIS A 347 -4.32 -4.14 -17.85
C HIS A 347 -4.26 -3.27 -16.60
N PRO A 348 -5.36 -2.61 -16.22
CA PRO A 348 -5.37 -1.62 -15.14
C PRO A 348 -4.94 -2.21 -13.79
N ASP A 349 -5.17 -3.51 -13.57
CA ASP A 349 -4.74 -4.25 -12.38
C ASP A 349 -3.27 -4.69 -12.42
N PHE A 350 -2.55 -4.50 -13.53
CA PHE A 350 -1.18 -4.98 -13.68
C PHE A 350 -0.26 -4.42 -12.60
N ARG A 351 0.53 -5.32 -12.01
CA ARG A 351 1.63 -5.01 -11.10
C ARG A 351 2.77 -5.97 -11.37
N GLN A 352 3.96 -5.43 -11.54
CA GLN A 352 5.16 -6.25 -11.63
C GLN A 352 5.37 -6.93 -10.27
N TRP A 353 5.67 -8.23 -10.24
CA TRP A 353 5.84 -9.01 -8.98
C TRP A 353 4.54 -9.26 -8.18
N GLY A 354 3.37 -9.00 -8.75
CA GLY A 354 2.06 -9.40 -8.20
C GLY A 354 1.70 -8.89 -6.79
N GLY A 355 0.97 -9.73 -6.05
CA GLY A 355 0.28 -9.40 -4.81
C GLY A 355 1.16 -9.26 -3.56
N LEU A 356 2.38 -9.80 -3.57
CA LEU A 356 3.27 -9.86 -2.40
C LEU A 356 3.98 -8.53 -2.11
N ASN A 357 4.54 -8.40 -0.91
CA ASN A 357 5.47 -7.32 -0.55
C ASN A 357 6.84 -7.90 -0.21
N TRP A 358 7.89 -7.31 -0.78
CA TRP A 358 9.29 -7.60 -0.49
C TRP A 358 9.74 -6.70 0.66
N TRP A 359 10.27 -7.29 1.72
CA TRP A 359 10.66 -6.56 2.91
C TRP A 359 11.71 -5.48 2.62
N GLN A 360 12.74 -5.80 1.84
CA GLN A 360 13.81 -4.86 1.50
C GLN A 360 13.29 -3.60 0.82
N ASN A 361 12.20 -3.71 0.05
CA ASN A 361 11.56 -2.60 -0.63
C ASN A 361 10.54 -1.88 0.27
N VAL A 362 9.70 -2.65 0.98
CA VAL A 362 8.61 -2.10 1.78
C VAL A 362 9.12 -1.24 2.92
N ARG A 363 10.27 -1.58 3.52
CA ARG A 363 10.83 -0.86 4.69
C ARG A 363 11.27 0.56 4.38
N LEU A 364 11.72 0.84 3.16
CA LEU A 364 12.33 2.12 2.76
C LEU A 364 11.43 3.33 3.04
N PRO A 365 10.16 3.37 2.58
CA PRO A 365 9.28 4.51 2.84
C PRO A 365 8.94 4.73 4.32
N TYR A 366 9.08 3.71 5.18
CA TYR A 366 8.73 3.82 6.59
C TYR A 366 9.86 4.37 7.46
N TYR A 367 11.12 4.23 7.06
CA TYR A 367 12.25 4.84 7.77
C TYR A 367 12.18 6.38 7.70
N ASN A 368 11.80 6.95 6.56
CA ASN A 368 11.72 8.41 6.42
C ASN A 368 10.50 9.03 7.12
N MET A 369 9.48 8.25 7.46
CA MET A 369 8.30 8.74 8.22
C MET A 369 8.67 9.14 9.66
N LEU A 370 9.66 8.47 10.28
CA LEU A 370 10.12 8.79 11.64
C LEU A 370 10.61 10.23 11.74
N VAL A 371 11.57 10.59 10.88
CA VAL A 371 12.20 11.92 10.87
C VAL A 371 11.22 13.02 10.44
N ALA A 372 10.17 12.66 9.69
CA ALA A 372 9.11 13.58 9.30
C ALA A 372 7.99 13.73 10.35
N GLY A 373 8.03 12.96 11.45
CA GLY A 373 6.98 12.95 12.47
C GLY A 373 5.66 12.31 12.02
N ASP A 374 5.70 11.49 10.95
CA ASP A 374 4.54 10.80 10.38
C ASP A 374 4.24 9.48 11.12
N PHE A 375 4.25 9.56 12.46
CA PHE A 375 4.19 8.42 13.38
C PHE A 375 2.95 7.54 13.17
N SER A 376 1.76 8.14 13.01
CA SER A 376 0.52 7.39 12.79
C SER A 376 0.52 6.64 11.46
N MET A 377 1.19 7.19 10.43
CA MET A 377 1.33 6.53 9.13
C MET A 377 2.31 5.36 9.21
N GLN A 378 3.36 5.50 10.02
CA GLN A 378 4.30 4.41 10.27
C GLN A 378 3.64 3.25 11.04
N GLN A 379 2.79 3.55 12.02
CA GLN A 379 2.08 2.54 12.81
C GLN A 379 1.22 1.60 11.97
N THR A 380 0.73 2.04 10.81
CA THR A 380 -0.08 1.16 9.96
C THR A 380 0.68 -0.05 9.43
N LEU A 381 2.01 0.05 9.27
CA LEU A 381 2.87 -1.10 8.98
C LEU A 381 2.87 -2.08 10.15
N PHE A 382 3.02 -1.56 11.38
CA PHE A 382 3.07 -2.37 12.59
C PHE A 382 1.76 -3.15 12.77
N GLU A 383 0.64 -2.45 12.63
CA GLU A 383 -0.70 -3.04 12.68
C GLU A 383 -0.88 -4.13 11.60
N SER A 384 -0.39 -3.89 10.38
CA SER A 384 -0.45 -4.89 9.31
C SER A 384 0.25 -6.20 9.68
N TYR A 385 1.45 -6.15 10.27
CA TYR A 385 2.18 -7.35 10.68
C TYR A 385 1.59 -7.97 11.94
N MET A 386 1.15 -7.16 12.91
CA MET A 386 0.44 -7.62 14.12
C MET A 386 -0.82 -8.41 13.76
N ASN A 387 -1.58 -7.98 12.74
CA ASN A 387 -2.75 -8.71 12.23
C ASN A 387 -2.43 -10.11 11.68
N THR A 388 -1.15 -10.40 11.40
CA THR A 388 -0.70 -11.69 10.90
C THR A 388 0.12 -12.50 11.91
N LEU A 389 0.39 -11.94 13.11
CA LEU A 389 1.26 -12.55 14.11
C LEU A 389 0.78 -13.94 14.53
N THR A 390 -0.53 -14.14 14.71
CA THR A 390 -1.10 -15.45 15.07
C THR A 390 -0.77 -16.53 14.05
N GLY A 391 -0.94 -16.23 12.76
CA GLY A 391 -0.59 -17.15 11.66
C GLY A 391 0.92 -17.38 11.56
N ALA A 392 1.73 -16.32 11.73
CA ALA A 392 3.19 -16.44 11.73
C ALA A 392 3.70 -17.32 12.89
N VAL A 393 3.15 -17.18 14.10
CA VAL A 393 3.50 -18.02 15.25
C VAL A 393 3.12 -19.49 15.00
N ALA A 394 1.94 -19.73 14.45
CA ALA A 394 1.48 -21.08 14.13
C ALA A 394 2.35 -21.73 13.05
N LYS A 395 2.68 -20.99 11.98
CA LYS A 395 3.63 -21.40 10.93
C LYS A 395 4.98 -21.80 11.52
N THR A 396 5.61 -20.91 12.28
CA THR A 396 6.94 -21.13 12.84
C THR A 396 6.95 -22.30 13.83
N THR A 397 5.91 -22.44 14.66
CA THR A 397 5.78 -23.56 15.61
C THR A 397 5.66 -24.90 14.88
N LEU A 398 4.86 -24.96 13.81
CA LEU A 398 4.70 -26.17 13.01
C LEU A 398 6.00 -26.57 12.30
N TYR A 399 6.70 -25.59 11.73
CA TYR A 399 7.99 -25.79 11.07
C TYR A 399 9.12 -26.20 12.03
N TYR A 400 9.08 -25.70 13.27
CA TYR A 400 10.13 -25.89 14.26
C TYR A 400 9.56 -26.33 15.62
N PRO A 401 8.99 -27.55 15.73
CA PRO A 401 8.23 -28.00 16.91
C PRO A 401 9.07 -28.11 18.20
N ASN A 402 10.40 -28.10 18.07
CA ASN A 402 11.31 -28.14 19.21
C ASN A 402 11.54 -26.77 19.86
N MET A 403 11.19 -25.67 19.17
CA MET A 403 11.28 -24.34 19.74
C MET A 403 10.27 -24.17 20.88
N LYS A 404 10.67 -23.42 21.92
CA LYS A 404 9.87 -23.19 23.12
C LYS A 404 9.39 -21.75 23.19
N GLY A 405 8.14 -21.59 23.64
CA GLY A 405 7.46 -20.30 23.72
C GLY A 405 7.04 -19.75 22.35
N PRO A 406 6.41 -18.56 22.31
CA PRO A 406 6.04 -17.91 21.05
C PRO A 406 7.29 -17.64 20.20
N VAL A 407 7.28 -18.09 18.96
CA VAL A 407 8.33 -17.87 17.96
C VAL A 407 7.68 -17.44 16.66
N ALA A 408 8.22 -16.42 16.00
CA ALA A 408 7.68 -15.94 14.74
C ALA A 408 8.78 -15.47 13.79
N PHE A 409 8.62 -15.77 12.51
CA PHE A 409 9.35 -15.13 11.43
C PHE A 409 8.44 -14.92 10.21
N TRP A 410 8.78 -13.93 9.41
CA TRP A 410 8.21 -13.71 8.08
C TRP A 410 9.29 -13.93 7.05
N ASP A 411 8.91 -14.54 5.94
CA ASP A 411 9.75 -14.68 4.75
C ASP A 411 10.00 -13.29 4.14
N GLU A 412 11.01 -13.14 3.26
CA GLU A 412 11.29 -11.87 2.57
C GLU A 412 10.06 -11.36 1.80
N TYR A 413 9.29 -12.28 1.20
CA TYR A 413 8.07 -11.98 0.49
C TYR A 413 6.86 -12.37 1.33
N VAL A 414 6.00 -11.39 1.62
CA VAL A 414 4.84 -11.59 2.46
C VAL A 414 3.59 -11.12 1.74
N HIS A 415 2.59 -11.99 1.66
CA HIS A 415 1.26 -11.56 1.25
C HIS A 415 0.59 -10.78 2.41
N PRO A 416 0.23 -9.50 2.23
CA PRO A 416 -0.12 -8.59 3.33
C PRO A 416 -1.39 -8.96 4.09
N LEU A 417 -2.26 -9.79 3.51
CA LEU A 417 -3.50 -10.23 4.18
C LEU A 417 -3.35 -11.52 4.98
N ILE A 418 -2.33 -12.35 4.71
CA ILE A 418 -2.20 -13.69 5.32
C ILE A 418 -0.89 -13.87 6.10
N GLY A 419 0.13 -13.03 5.87
CA GLY A 419 1.39 -13.08 6.64
C GLY A 419 2.32 -14.24 6.30
N THR A 420 2.17 -14.84 5.13
CA THR A 420 3.05 -15.90 4.64
C THR A 420 3.41 -15.67 3.17
N THR A 421 4.36 -16.45 2.66
CA THR A 421 4.87 -16.36 1.29
C THR A 421 4.00 -17.11 0.28
N HIS A 422 4.43 -17.11 -0.99
CA HIS A 422 3.78 -17.77 -2.10
C HIS A 422 4.17 -19.25 -2.23
N PRO A 423 3.30 -20.08 -2.85
CA PRO A 423 3.55 -21.50 -3.08
C PRO A 423 4.85 -21.83 -3.82
N GLN A 424 5.23 -21.07 -4.88
CA GLN A 424 6.43 -21.40 -5.66
C GLN A 424 7.74 -21.28 -4.83
N SER A 425 7.81 -20.45 -3.77
CA SER A 425 8.99 -20.40 -2.89
C SER A 425 9.25 -21.73 -2.21
N TYR A 426 8.20 -22.49 -1.95
CA TYR A 426 8.26 -23.78 -1.29
C TYR A 426 8.25 -24.95 -2.28
N GLY A 427 8.21 -24.70 -3.59
CA GLY A 427 8.15 -25.74 -4.61
C GLY A 427 6.73 -26.24 -4.86
N CYS A 428 6.31 -26.19 -6.13
CA CYS A 428 4.99 -26.65 -6.51
C CYS A 428 4.89 -28.18 -6.42
N GLY A 429 3.78 -28.69 -5.87
CA GLY A 429 3.52 -30.13 -5.78
C GLY A 429 4.07 -30.80 -4.51
N ARG A 430 4.61 -30.02 -3.56
CA ARG A 430 5.12 -30.54 -2.27
C ARG A 430 4.07 -30.67 -1.17
N ALA A 431 2.82 -30.29 -1.44
CA ALA A 431 1.73 -30.36 -0.47
C ALA A 431 1.57 -31.79 0.11
N GLY A 432 1.69 -31.91 1.44
CA GLY A 432 1.58 -33.19 2.16
C GLY A 432 2.85 -34.05 2.14
N GLY A 433 3.91 -33.62 1.43
CA GLY A 433 5.21 -34.28 1.44
C GLY A 433 6.01 -33.94 2.71
N SER A 434 6.78 -34.92 3.20
CA SER A 434 7.73 -34.73 4.31
C SER A 434 9.16 -34.53 3.84
N ASP A 435 9.43 -34.74 2.55
CA ASP A 435 10.74 -34.63 1.91
C ASP A 435 10.64 -33.72 0.67
N PRO A 436 11.39 -32.61 0.59
CA PRO A 436 12.23 -32.08 1.65
C PRO A 436 11.43 -31.61 2.88
N PRO A 437 12.09 -31.37 4.03
CA PRO A 437 11.41 -31.00 5.28
C PRO A 437 10.38 -29.87 5.09
N ILE A 438 9.27 -29.92 5.84
CA ILE A 438 8.13 -29.00 5.64
C ILE A 438 8.47 -27.51 5.76
N TRP A 439 9.54 -27.18 6.50
CA TRP A 439 10.03 -25.82 6.69
C TRP A 439 10.92 -25.31 5.56
N TYR A 440 11.36 -26.20 4.67
CA TYR A 440 12.33 -25.88 3.62
C TYR A 440 11.65 -25.14 2.46
N ALA A 441 12.13 -23.93 2.18
CA ALA A 441 11.84 -23.18 0.97
C ALA A 441 12.90 -23.48 -0.11
N GLU A 442 12.46 -23.83 -1.32
CA GLU A 442 13.31 -24.09 -2.49
C GLU A 442 13.88 -22.81 -3.10
N ASP A 443 13.32 -21.65 -2.75
CA ASP A 443 13.80 -20.37 -3.25
C ASP A 443 15.17 -19.99 -2.68
N ARG A 444 16.21 -20.38 -3.42
CA ARG A 444 17.61 -20.07 -3.15
C ARG A 444 17.89 -18.58 -2.89
N TRP A 445 17.14 -17.66 -3.48
CA TRP A 445 17.40 -16.23 -3.34
C TRP A 445 17.05 -15.72 -1.94
N ASN A 446 16.11 -16.35 -1.24
CA ASN A 446 15.56 -15.82 -0.01
C ASN A 446 15.24 -16.86 1.09
N HIS A 447 15.50 -18.16 0.90
CA HIS A 447 15.12 -19.21 1.86
C HIS A 447 15.72 -19.09 3.28
N TYR A 448 16.84 -18.38 3.44
CA TYR A 448 17.48 -18.09 4.72
C TYR A 448 17.66 -16.57 4.95
N ASN A 449 16.98 -15.75 4.14
CA ASN A 449 16.91 -14.29 4.29
C ASN A 449 15.79 -13.93 5.30
N LEU A 450 16.07 -14.12 6.60
CA LEU A 450 15.04 -14.05 7.67
C LEU A 450 15.11 -12.77 8.53
N GLN A 451 16.11 -11.92 8.33
CA GLN A 451 16.38 -10.72 9.13
C GLN A 451 15.29 -9.66 9.05
N GLY A 452 14.38 -9.70 8.06
CA GLY A 452 13.38 -8.66 7.88
C GLY A 452 12.52 -8.40 9.11
N ALA A 453 12.23 -9.45 9.90
CA ALA A 453 11.50 -9.31 11.15
C ALA A 453 12.28 -8.55 12.25
N LEU A 454 13.63 -8.55 12.21
CA LEU A 454 14.47 -7.75 13.09
C LEU A 454 14.46 -6.28 12.68
N ASP A 455 14.44 -5.97 11.38
CA ASP A 455 14.28 -4.60 10.89
C ASP A 455 12.92 -4.02 11.31
N LEU A 456 11.83 -4.81 11.20
CA LEU A 456 10.50 -4.43 11.68
C LEU A 456 10.52 -4.13 13.18
N SER A 457 11.16 -5.01 13.96
CA SER A 457 11.34 -4.83 15.39
C SER A 457 12.12 -3.55 15.71
N LEU A 458 13.16 -3.25 14.91
CA LEU A 458 13.95 -2.03 15.06
C LEU A 458 13.12 -0.78 14.77
N LEU A 459 12.29 -0.79 13.72
CA LEU A 459 11.37 0.30 13.39
C LEU A 459 10.36 0.57 14.54
N MET A 460 9.83 -0.48 15.18
CA MET A 460 8.94 -0.35 16.34
C MET A 460 9.68 0.26 17.56
N LEU A 461 10.92 -0.16 17.79
CA LEU A 461 11.75 0.42 18.85
C LEU A 461 12.15 1.87 18.56
N ASP A 462 12.40 2.21 17.29
CA ASP A 462 12.65 3.58 16.84
C ASP A 462 11.43 4.45 17.06
N HIS A 463 10.26 3.97 16.67
CA HIS A 463 8.99 4.64 16.96
C HIS A 463 8.89 5.00 18.45
N TYR A 464 9.05 4.02 19.34
CA TYR A 464 9.02 4.26 20.78
C TYR A 464 10.13 5.23 21.24
N ALA A 465 11.34 5.16 20.65
CA ALA A 465 12.42 6.06 21.02
C ALA A 465 12.07 7.53 20.73
N TRP A 466 11.33 7.80 19.66
CA TRP A 466 10.89 9.13 19.24
C TRP A 466 9.63 9.60 19.97
N THR A 467 8.63 8.74 20.11
CA THR A 467 7.30 9.13 20.62
C THR A 467 7.15 8.95 22.14
N LYS A 468 7.92 8.04 22.73
CA LYS A 468 7.72 7.52 24.10
C LYS A 468 6.32 6.95 24.33
N ASP A 469 5.61 6.56 23.28
CA ASP A 469 4.26 6.00 23.38
C ASP A 469 4.32 4.57 23.94
N ILE A 470 3.97 4.44 25.22
CA ILE A 470 4.02 3.19 25.96
C ILE A 470 2.96 2.20 25.46
N GLU A 471 1.78 2.67 25.06
CA GLU A 471 0.69 1.79 24.66
C GLU A 471 0.96 1.19 23.28
N VAL A 472 1.47 1.98 22.34
CA VAL A 472 1.96 1.47 21.04
C VAL A 472 3.12 0.49 21.26
N MET A 473 4.06 0.79 22.17
CA MET A 473 5.17 -0.12 22.47
C MET A 473 4.69 -1.45 23.06
N LYS A 474 3.76 -1.43 24.04
CA LYS A 474 3.17 -2.63 24.63
C LYS A 474 2.41 -3.47 23.61
N ALA A 475 1.62 -2.82 22.75
CA ALA A 475 0.85 -3.52 21.71
C ALA A 475 1.76 -4.29 20.73
N ASN A 476 2.96 -3.78 20.45
CA ASN A 476 3.91 -4.38 19.52
C ASN A 476 4.97 -5.30 20.17
N LEU A 477 5.09 -5.27 21.49
CA LEU A 477 6.07 -6.08 22.22
C LEU A 477 5.93 -7.61 21.98
N PRO A 478 4.71 -8.20 21.89
CA PRO A 478 4.57 -9.62 21.61
C PRO A 478 5.23 -10.06 20.30
N LEU A 479 5.16 -9.23 19.24
CA LEU A 479 5.84 -9.52 17.97
C LEU A 479 7.35 -9.51 18.13
N MET A 480 7.91 -8.46 18.74
CA MET A 480 9.35 -8.35 18.95
C MET A 480 9.90 -9.47 19.83
N ASP A 481 9.18 -9.85 20.90
CA ASP A 481 9.59 -10.95 21.76
C ASP A 481 9.57 -12.29 21.02
N ALA A 482 8.54 -12.55 20.20
CA ALA A 482 8.45 -13.77 19.40
C ALA A 482 9.56 -13.87 18.33
N VAL A 483 9.90 -12.74 17.68
CA VAL A 483 10.99 -12.66 16.69
C VAL A 483 12.34 -12.93 17.35
N VAL A 484 12.63 -12.27 18.46
CA VAL A 484 13.90 -12.47 19.19
C VAL A 484 13.99 -13.89 19.75
N ASN A 485 12.86 -14.45 20.23
CA ASN A 485 12.83 -15.81 20.72
C ASN A 485 13.09 -16.84 19.61
N PHE A 486 12.61 -16.60 18.39
CA PHE A 486 12.93 -17.41 17.21
C PHE A 486 14.44 -17.44 16.94
N PHE A 487 15.07 -16.27 16.79
CA PHE A 487 16.51 -16.19 16.52
C PHE A 487 17.37 -16.74 17.65
N SER A 488 16.89 -16.65 18.90
CA SER A 488 17.61 -17.24 20.04
C SER A 488 17.72 -18.77 19.99
N GLN A 489 16.87 -19.41 19.17
CA GLN A 489 16.75 -20.86 19.01
C GLN A 489 17.06 -21.33 17.59
N TRP A 490 17.26 -20.42 16.63
CA TRP A 490 17.46 -20.73 15.20
C TRP A 490 18.77 -21.48 14.95
N ARG A 491 18.72 -22.82 15.02
CA ARG A 491 19.81 -23.73 14.59
C ARG A 491 21.20 -23.31 15.08
N THR A 492 21.23 -22.74 16.29
CA THR A 492 22.45 -22.15 16.83
C THR A 492 23.26 -23.17 17.60
N HIS A 493 24.58 -23.08 17.50
CA HIS A 493 25.50 -23.75 18.41
C HIS A 493 26.43 -22.74 19.08
N ARG A 494 27.37 -23.24 19.91
CA ARG A 494 28.38 -22.41 20.58
C ARG A 494 29.74 -22.61 19.94
N ASP A 495 30.44 -21.51 19.66
CA ASP A 495 31.85 -21.55 19.33
C ASP A 495 32.71 -21.85 20.58
N SER A 496 34.01 -22.00 20.38
CA SER A 496 34.98 -22.26 21.47
C SER A 496 35.06 -21.17 22.53
N ARG A 497 34.48 -19.99 22.27
CA ARG A 497 34.41 -18.83 23.19
C ARG A 497 33.03 -18.73 23.87
N GLY A 498 32.13 -19.70 23.63
CA GLY A 498 30.77 -19.68 24.16
C GLY A 498 29.85 -18.67 23.46
N LYS A 499 30.21 -18.17 22.27
CA LYS A 499 29.35 -17.31 21.45
C LYS A 499 28.46 -18.14 20.54
N MET A 500 27.25 -17.63 20.31
CA MET A 500 26.27 -18.16 19.36
C MET A 500 26.86 -18.13 17.95
N VAL A 501 26.71 -19.24 17.23
CA VAL A 501 26.91 -19.31 15.79
C VAL A 501 25.54 -19.52 15.17
N LEU A 502 25.13 -18.60 14.30
CA LEU A 502 23.89 -18.65 13.55
C LEU A 502 24.15 -19.32 12.19
N PHE A 503 23.46 -20.43 11.92
CA PHE A 503 23.62 -21.21 10.69
C PHE A 503 22.38 -22.08 10.44
N PRO A 504 21.91 -22.25 9.19
CA PRO A 504 22.31 -21.50 8.01
C PRO A 504 21.83 -20.06 8.09
N THR A 505 22.54 -19.18 7.39
CA THR A 505 22.20 -17.77 7.22
C THR A 505 22.52 -17.35 5.80
N GLN A 506 22.05 -16.18 5.39
CA GLN A 506 22.27 -15.68 4.05
C GLN A 506 22.25 -14.15 4.05
N SER A 507 23.27 -13.54 3.43
CA SER A 507 23.35 -12.08 3.30
C SER A 507 22.50 -11.62 2.11
N ILE A 508 21.18 -11.57 2.33
CA ILE A 508 20.16 -11.21 1.34
C ILE A 508 20.33 -12.07 0.08
N GLU A 509 20.19 -11.52 -1.12
CA GLU A 509 20.22 -12.27 -2.37
C GLU A 509 21.65 -12.51 -2.89
N THR A 510 22.69 -12.18 -2.12
CA THR A 510 24.09 -12.24 -2.59
C THR A 510 24.83 -13.49 -2.13
N TRP A 511 24.94 -13.73 -0.83
CA TRP A 511 25.71 -14.86 -0.27
C TRP A 511 24.77 -15.96 0.20
N GLN A 512 24.42 -16.81 -0.76
CA GLN A 512 23.33 -17.78 -0.65
C GLN A 512 23.82 -19.17 -0.24
N CYS A 513 22.95 -19.94 0.40
CA CYS A 513 23.21 -21.35 0.67
C CYS A 513 22.68 -22.24 -0.47
N PRO A 514 23.32 -23.39 -0.76
CA PRO A 514 22.94 -24.25 -1.87
C PRO A 514 21.64 -25.03 -1.62
N GLY A 515 21.23 -25.21 -0.36
CA GLY A 515 20.10 -26.05 0.03
C GLY A 515 20.29 -26.62 1.43
N TYR A 516 19.35 -27.45 1.92
CA TYR A 516 19.47 -28.04 3.26
C TYR A 516 20.37 -29.29 3.33
N GLU A 517 20.59 -29.98 2.21
CA GLU A 517 21.41 -31.21 2.16
C GLU A 517 22.90 -30.90 1.99
N ASP A 518 23.22 -29.90 1.17
CA ASP A 518 24.59 -29.61 0.73
C ASP A 518 25.27 -28.47 1.52
N MET A 519 24.64 -27.96 2.58
CA MET A 519 25.15 -26.80 3.32
C MET A 519 26.35 -27.16 4.20
N VAL A 520 27.48 -26.53 3.93
CA VAL A 520 28.72 -26.58 4.71
C VAL A 520 29.01 -25.17 5.22
N ALA A 521 28.90 -25.03 6.54
CA ALA A 521 29.02 -23.77 7.24
C ALA A 521 30.38 -23.08 6.97
N GLY A 522 30.34 -21.81 6.55
CA GLY A 522 31.52 -21.00 6.23
C GLY A 522 32.27 -21.44 4.97
N THR A 523 31.77 -22.44 4.22
CA THR A 523 32.37 -22.91 2.97
C THR A 523 31.51 -22.54 1.77
N ASN A 524 30.30 -23.10 1.70
CA ASN A 524 29.34 -22.85 0.63
C ASN A 524 28.00 -22.29 1.16
N CYS A 525 27.88 -22.09 2.47
CA CYS A 525 26.72 -21.50 3.12
C CYS A 525 27.16 -20.59 4.27
N SER A 526 26.61 -19.38 4.29
CA SER A 526 27.04 -18.32 5.20
C SER A 526 26.72 -18.66 6.66
N MET A 527 27.63 -18.30 7.57
CA MET A 527 27.34 -18.21 8.99
C MET A 527 27.28 -16.75 9.42
N ASN A 528 26.55 -16.47 10.50
CA ASN A 528 26.57 -15.17 11.16
C ASN A 528 26.43 -14.01 10.16
N ASP A 529 25.46 -14.04 9.25
CA ASP A 529 25.29 -12.97 8.28
C ASP A 529 25.18 -11.59 8.96
N GLN A 530 25.81 -10.59 8.36
CA GLN A 530 25.94 -9.27 8.95
C GLN A 530 24.60 -8.57 9.19
N PRO A 531 23.61 -8.63 8.27
CA PRO A 531 22.27 -8.09 8.53
C PRO A 531 21.62 -8.68 9.79
N THR A 532 21.58 -10.00 9.94
CA THR A 532 20.96 -10.64 11.10
C THR A 532 21.71 -10.37 12.39
N ILE A 533 23.04 -10.51 12.40
CA ILE A 533 23.84 -10.26 13.61
C ILE A 533 23.72 -8.80 14.05
N SER A 534 23.74 -7.85 13.11
CA SER A 534 23.57 -6.43 13.43
C SER A 534 22.16 -6.12 13.93
N GLY A 535 21.13 -6.73 13.32
CA GLY A 535 19.74 -6.62 13.77
C GLY A 535 19.56 -7.14 15.20
N LEU A 536 20.14 -8.30 15.53
CA LEU A 536 20.10 -8.85 16.88
C LEU A 536 20.78 -7.93 17.90
N TRP A 537 21.97 -7.41 17.58
CA TRP A 537 22.65 -6.44 18.44
C TRP A 537 21.79 -5.19 18.68
N ALA A 538 21.21 -4.62 17.62
CA ALA A 538 20.41 -3.41 17.71
C ALA A 538 19.11 -3.63 18.51
N VAL A 539 18.36 -4.68 18.20
CA VAL A 539 17.06 -4.98 18.81
C VAL A 539 17.22 -5.44 20.26
N VAL A 540 18.03 -6.46 20.52
CA VAL A 540 18.12 -7.09 21.85
C VAL A 540 18.71 -6.12 22.87
N THR A 541 19.72 -5.33 22.49
CA THR A 541 20.30 -4.28 23.35
C THR A 541 19.26 -3.27 23.80
N ARG A 542 18.31 -2.91 22.93
CA ARG A 542 17.25 -1.94 23.23
C ARG A 542 16.12 -2.54 24.03
N LEU A 543 15.71 -3.78 23.74
CA LEU A 543 14.71 -4.50 24.52
C LEU A 543 15.13 -4.64 26.00
N VAL A 544 16.39 -5.01 26.26
CA VAL A 544 16.93 -5.10 27.64
C VAL A 544 16.89 -3.75 28.37
N LYS A 545 16.93 -2.63 27.64
CA LYS A 545 16.93 -1.26 28.18
C LYS A 545 15.55 -0.61 28.26
N LEU A 546 14.48 -1.30 27.83
CA LEU A 546 13.13 -0.77 28.01
C LEU A 546 12.85 -0.49 29.50
N PRO A 547 11.83 0.31 29.84
CA PRO A 547 11.31 0.43 31.21
C PRO A 547 10.70 -0.87 31.75
N SER A 548 10.80 -1.12 33.06
CA SER A 548 10.35 -2.37 33.67
C SER A 548 8.84 -2.57 33.67
N ASP A 549 8.07 -1.49 33.64
CA ASP A 549 6.61 -1.44 33.55
C ASP A 549 6.05 -1.81 32.16
N ILE A 550 6.91 -1.88 31.14
CA ILE A 550 6.55 -2.30 29.77
C ILE A 550 6.82 -3.80 29.54
N THR A 551 7.65 -4.42 30.38
CA THR A 551 8.26 -5.72 30.11
C THR A 551 8.06 -6.70 31.26
N GLN A 552 8.11 -8.00 30.99
CA GLN A 552 8.12 -9.01 32.04
C GLN A 552 9.54 -9.39 32.49
N PRO A 553 9.76 -9.77 33.77
CA PRO A 553 11.07 -10.20 34.26
C PRO A 553 11.66 -11.37 33.47
N GLU A 554 10.82 -12.33 33.06
CA GLU A 554 11.22 -13.48 32.26
C GLU A 554 11.72 -13.09 30.85
N GLN A 555 11.05 -12.14 30.20
CA GLN A 555 11.44 -11.61 28.89
C GLN A 555 12.84 -10.99 28.98
N ARG A 556 13.06 -10.14 29.98
CA ARG A 556 14.37 -9.53 30.22
C ARG A 556 15.46 -10.55 30.48
N ALA A 557 15.16 -11.60 31.26
CA ALA A 557 16.12 -12.65 31.53
C ALA A 557 16.52 -13.38 30.24
N ARG A 558 15.55 -13.72 29.37
CA ARG A 558 15.81 -14.30 28.04
C ARG A 558 16.65 -13.37 27.16
N TRP A 559 16.28 -12.09 27.06
CA TRP A 559 17.01 -11.12 26.23
C TRP A 559 18.44 -10.88 26.74
N LYS A 560 18.65 -10.76 28.06
CA LYS A 560 20.00 -10.63 28.66
C LYS A 560 20.86 -11.87 28.37
N LYS A 561 20.28 -13.06 28.49
CA LYS A 561 20.95 -14.31 28.15
C LYS A 561 21.37 -14.31 26.68
N LEU A 562 20.47 -13.95 25.76
CA LEU A 562 20.78 -13.83 24.34
C LEU A 562 21.88 -12.81 24.06
N LEU A 563 21.81 -11.62 24.66
CA LEU A 563 22.81 -10.58 24.47
C LEU A 563 24.22 -11.03 24.89
N SER A 564 24.35 -11.81 25.97
CA SER A 564 25.64 -12.28 26.48
C SER A 564 26.39 -13.22 25.50
N ILE A 565 25.64 -13.89 24.63
CA ILE A 565 26.14 -14.92 23.73
C ILE A 565 26.18 -14.47 22.27
N LEU A 566 25.71 -13.27 21.90
CA LEU A 566 25.75 -12.82 20.50
C LEU A 566 27.21 -12.80 19.96
N PRO A 567 27.43 -13.25 18.71
CA PRO A 567 28.74 -13.13 18.07
C PRO A 567 29.04 -11.67 17.76
N THR A 568 30.31 -11.34 17.52
CA THR A 568 30.67 -10.01 17.00
C THR A 568 30.10 -9.81 15.60
N VAL A 569 29.81 -8.56 15.24
CA VAL A 569 29.44 -8.25 13.84
C VAL A 569 30.58 -8.69 12.91
N PRO A 570 30.31 -9.40 11.81
CA PRO A 570 31.34 -9.91 10.91
C PRO A 570 32.20 -8.78 10.34
N THR A 571 33.51 -9.00 10.31
CA THR A 571 34.46 -8.05 9.74
C THR A 571 35.55 -8.72 8.93
N THR A 572 36.14 -7.98 7.99
CA THR A 572 37.26 -8.43 7.17
C THR A 572 38.30 -7.32 7.02
N LYS A 573 39.52 -7.68 6.60
CA LYS A 573 40.59 -6.72 6.37
C LYS A 573 40.29 -5.86 5.14
N SER A 574 40.50 -4.55 5.26
CA SER A 574 40.44 -3.64 4.12
C SER A 574 41.73 -3.71 3.29
N LYS A 575 41.62 -3.48 1.97
CA LYS A 575 42.79 -3.44 1.06
C LYS A 575 43.79 -2.34 1.45
N ASN A 576 43.33 -1.26 2.09
CA ASN A 576 44.15 -0.12 2.47
C ASN A 576 44.61 -0.17 3.95
N GLY A 577 44.51 -1.34 4.59
CA GLY A 577 44.72 -1.50 6.03
C GLY A 577 43.46 -1.18 6.85
N GLY A 578 43.42 -1.69 8.09
CA GLY A 578 42.24 -1.61 8.96
C GLY A 578 41.17 -2.67 8.68
N THR A 579 40.03 -2.52 9.37
CA THR A 579 38.93 -3.49 9.40
C THR A 579 37.67 -2.86 8.82
N LYS A 580 36.93 -3.60 7.98
CA LYS A 580 35.62 -3.20 7.45
C LYS A 580 34.57 -4.28 7.76
N LEU A 581 33.29 -3.92 7.66
CA LEU A 581 32.20 -4.90 7.76
C LEU A 581 32.32 -5.96 6.65
N ALA A 582 32.17 -7.22 7.03
CA ALA A 582 32.01 -8.34 6.10
C ALA A 582 30.51 -8.64 5.94
N PRO A 583 30.06 -9.17 4.80
CA PRO A 583 28.64 -9.51 4.60
C PRO A 583 28.19 -10.70 5.46
N CYS A 584 29.11 -11.60 5.77
CA CYS A 584 28.91 -12.80 6.59
C CYS A 584 30.28 -13.36 6.99
N GLU A 585 30.29 -14.41 7.82
CA GLU A 585 31.48 -15.22 8.13
C GLU A 585 31.63 -16.40 7.17
#